data_AF-A0A7X9P082-F1
#
_entry.id   AF-A0A7X9P082-F1
#
_cell.length_a   1.000
_cell.length_b   1.000
_cell.length_c   1.000
_cell.angle_alpha   90.00
_cell.angle_beta   90.00
_cell.angle_gamma   90.00
#
_symmetry.space_group_name_H-M   'P 1'
#
loop_
_entity.id
_entity.type
_entity.pdbx_description
1 polymer ?
#
loop_
_entity_poly.entity_id
_entity_poly.type
_entity_poly.pdbx_seq_one_letter_code
_entity_poly.pdbx_strand_id
1 'polypeptide(L)'
;MKQFYAYTFRFLILLLMIFMHQNVFGQWMRSTVEYNTYLRDHRSINSPALMKLEKGRDILSLPLHEESQFVKVWDYQTGKRGFVLRSELSQFDTLAKAALVVPDFQGHIYRPEALLHIENIEEHSIIVEIDQYPYEIPPYKEIKLVLTEGQHGIWAYRDGALPFWGDIALKDSSEYILQIKTTKEEDVIIADIEPVEHIVDTVIVEDHYEKTITFLPKIKIDTTKIVDNKHPQDLEISRLPFDVRGYVKLNSLYDFHGLSRTGGFPPYDIPVGKDNKLNTGFYMSARQSRLGISSNILTDQGYIRFYLEADFIGGGNALDYFRLRHAYVQYGYLTIGQTWTTFTDLFSTPLTVDNEGPSSSSSTRQGLIRYEKKVGKSENEFAISLETPTKTFSDTIAVDQRQLWPDVASRYKVTMPRGQIQVAGIVRVLSQHNPDDQVISKMGFGMMISGKNTFKEKHKIYYQIIGGRGVTRYISAFSSYNLDAVASPDNDIYVPFTAGGYFTYEYYFKQNIFLNLVNGVSWIDNSEWQPGNTFEKSYYTSANLFWFPFERCRTGVSVVQGERFNKDGQRGSAWRFQMYIRYDI
;
A
#
# COMPACT_ATOMS: atom_id res chain seq x y z
N MET A 1 97.57 7.35 -16.37
CA MET A 1 96.56 7.76 -15.37
C MET A 1 95.49 8.53 -16.13
N LYS A 2 94.55 7.91 -16.85
CA LYS A 2 93.59 6.83 -16.55
C LYS A 2 92.47 7.26 -15.58
N GLN A 3 91.25 7.12 -16.12
CA GLN A 3 89.96 6.86 -15.47
C GLN A 3 89.37 7.98 -14.63
N PHE A 4 88.33 8.65 -15.18
CA PHE A 4 86.96 8.68 -14.64
C PHE A 4 86.11 9.71 -15.41
N TYR A 5 85.72 9.39 -16.65
CA TYR A 5 84.64 10.08 -17.37
C TYR A 5 83.92 9.05 -18.23
N ALA A 6 83.03 8.28 -17.59
CA ALA A 6 82.18 7.30 -18.25
C ALA A 6 80.95 6.92 -17.39
N TYR A 7 80.21 7.87 -16.83
CA TYR A 7 78.90 7.58 -16.18
C TYR A 7 77.93 8.79 -16.15
N THR A 8 77.86 9.56 -17.23
CA THR A 8 76.93 10.72 -17.33
C THR A 8 76.09 10.77 -18.61
N PHE A 9 75.85 9.65 -19.29
CA PHE A 9 75.02 9.65 -20.50
C PHE A 9 74.21 8.37 -20.77
N ARG A 10 73.73 7.68 -19.72
CA ARG A 10 72.95 6.44 -19.88
C ARG A 10 71.78 6.20 -18.92
N PHE A 11 71.23 7.25 -18.30
CA PHE A 11 70.09 7.09 -17.38
C PHE A 11 68.88 8.01 -17.66
N LEU A 12 68.77 8.56 -18.87
CA LEU A 12 67.60 9.33 -19.32
C LEU A 12 66.98 8.82 -20.64
N ILE A 13 67.29 7.58 -21.05
CA ILE A 13 66.70 6.91 -22.23
C ILE A 13 66.12 5.52 -21.84
N LEU A 14 66.10 5.17 -20.55
CA LEU A 14 65.55 3.90 -20.06
C LEU A 14 64.39 4.06 -19.06
N LEU A 15 63.64 5.15 -19.16
CA LEU A 15 62.34 5.32 -18.50
C LEU A 15 61.23 5.69 -19.50
N LEU A 16 61.41 5.28 -20.76
CA LEU A 16 60.47 5.56 -21.86
C LEU A 16 60.03 4.28 -22.60
N MET A 17 60.22 3.09 -22.00
CA MET A 17 59.87 1.84 -22.67
C MET A 17 59.36 0.70 -21.78
N ILE A 18 58.87 0.95 -20.57
CA ILE A 18 58.18 -0.08 -19.77
C ILE A 18 57.02 0.56 -18.99
N PHE A 19 55.93 0.85 -19.69
CA PHE A 19 54.52 0.75 -19.25
C PHE A 19 53.59 1.03 -20.46
N MET A 20 53.83 0.34 -21.58
CA MET A 20 52.84 0.16 -22.64
C MET A 20 52.72 -1.33 -22.97
N HIS A 21 52.35 -2.08 -21.94
CA HIS A 21 51.73 -3.39 -22.08
C HIS A 21 50.74 -3.54 -20.93
N GLN A 22 49.82 -2.58 -20.83
CA GLN A 22 48.51 -2.87 -20.29
C GLN A 22 47.59 -3.09 -21.49
N ASN A 23 46.78 -4.13 -21.43
CA ASN A 23 45.74 -4.42 -22.40
C ASN A 23 44.84 -3.18 -22.58
N VAL A 24 45.09 -2.36 -23.60
CA VAL A 24 44.20 -1.24 -24.01
C VAL A 24 42.97 -1.78 -24.77
N PHE A 25 42.56 -3.01 -24.47
CA PHE A 25 41.34 -3.60 -24.99
C PHE A 25 40.17 -3.15 -24.09
N GLY A 26 39.49 -2.08 -24.50
CA GLY A 26 38.17 -1.72 -23.95
C GLY A 26 37.94 -0.25 -23.59
N GLN A 27 38.92 0.64 -23.74
CA GLN A 27 38.74 2.06 -23.43
C GLN A 27 38.11 2.81 -24.61
N TRP A 28 37.00 3.50 -24.37
CA TRP A 28 36.39 4.38 -25.38
C TRP A 28 37.26 5.62 -25.61
N MET A 29 37.26 6.09 -26.85
CA MET A 29 38.00 7.27 -27.30
C MET A 29 37.03 8.27 -27.90
N ARG A 30 37.28 9.57 -27.70
CA ARG A 30 36.60 10.60 -28.47
C ARG A 30 37.20 10.65 -29.88
N SER A 31 36.33 10.59 -30.88
CA SER A 31 36.69 10.63 -32.29
C SER A 31 35.79 11.59 -33.06
N THR A 32 36.35 12.17 -34.11
CA THR A 32 35.68 13.13 -34.97
C THR A 32 35.46 12.51 -36.34
N VAL A 33 34.27 12.69 -36.90
CA VAL A 33 33.93 12.22 -38.24
C VAL A 33 34.62 13.11 -39.30
N GLU A 34 35.53 12.56 -40.11
CA GLU A 34 36.30 13.32 -41.11
C GLU A 34 35.53 13.61 -42.39
N TYR A 35 34.65 12.69 -42.78
CA TYR A 35 33.88 12.75 -44.01
C TYR A 35 32.41 12.42 -43.72
N ASN A 36 31.49 13.00 -44.48
CA ASN A 36 30.07 12.65 -44.38
C ASN A 36 29.91 11.14 -44.61
N THR A 37 29.49 10.42 -43.58
CA THR A 37 29.36 8.96 -43.58
C THR A 37 28.04 8.51 -42.96
N TYR A 38 27.87 7.22 -42.72
CA TYR A 38 26.70 6.61 -42.11
C TYR A 38 27.12 5.75 -40.92
N LEU A 39 26.42 5.91 -39.80
CA LEU A 39 26.44 4.95 -38.71
C LEU A 39 25.66 3.71 -39.16
N ARG A 40 26.28 2.54 -39.09
CA ARG A 40 25.70 1.29 -39.59
C ARG A 40 25.42 0.29 -38.49
N ASP A 41 24.43 -0.57 -38.69
CA ASP A 41 24.00 -1.58 -37.72
C ASP A 41 25.05 -2.69 -37.50
N HIS A 42 25.72 -3.15 -38.56
CA HIS A 42 26.79 -4.15 -38.48
C HIS A 42 28.05 -3.73 -39.27
N ARG A 43 29.15 -4.47 -39.10
CA ARG A 43 30.49 -4.20 -39.67
C ARG A 43 30.56 -4.47 -41.18
N SER A 44 29.73 -3.80 -41.98
CA SER A 44 29.68 -3.95 -43.43
C SER A 44 29.23 -2.65 -44.11
N ILE A 45 29.80 -2.34 -45.27
CA ILE A 45 29.40 -1.17 -46.06
C ILE A 45 27.98 -1.29 -46.62
N ASN A 46 27.49 -2.53 -46.76
CA ASN A 46 26.13 -2.86 -47.21
C ASN A 46 25.12 -2.94 -46.05
N SER A 47 25.55 -2.73 -44.81
CA SER A 47 24.67 -2.72 -43.65
C SER A 47 23.66 -1.58 -43.73
N PRO A 48 22.41 -1.76 -43.23
CA PRO A 48 21.48 -0.66 -43.04
C PRO A 48 22.13 0.51 -42.29
N ALA A 49 21.90 1.72 -42.80
CA ALA A 49 22.32 2.96 -42.17
C ALA A 49 21.32 3.33 -41.07
N LEU A 50 21.80 3.41 -39.82
CA LEU A 50 21.03 3.83 -38.66
C LEU A 50 20.85 5.35 -38.62
N MET A 51 21.85 6.09 -39.10
CA MET A 51 21.84 7.54 -39.28
C MET A 51 22.98 8.01 -40.18
N LYS A 52 22.85 9.20 -40.76
CA LYS A 52 23.95 9.91 -41.42
C LYS A 52 24.76 10.66 -40.37
N LEU A 53 26.08 10.58 -40.45
CA LEU A 53 27.04 11.33 -39.63
C LEU A 53 27.69 12.39 -40.49
N GLU A 54 27.57 13.66 -40.10
CA GLU A 54 28.17 14.78 -40.84
C GLU A 54 29.63 14.99 -40.45
N LYS A 55 30.41 15.52 -41.38
CA LYS A 55 31.80 15.91 -41.14
C LYS A 55 31.89 16.87 -39.95
N GLY A 56 32.83 16.61 -39.05
CA GLY A 56 33.07 17.39 -37.84
C GLY A 56 32.27 16.95 -36.62
N ARG A 57 31.40 15.93 -36.75
CA ARG A 57 30.63 15.41 -35.62
C ARG A 57 31.51 14.63 -34.65
N ASP A 58 31.42 14.97 -33.37
CA ASP A 58 32.05 14.25 -32.28
C ASP A 58 31.26 13.00 -31.91
N ILE A 59 31.96 11.89 -31.72
CA ILE A 59 31.41 10.58 -31.36
C ILE A 59 32.39 9.84 -30.44
N LEU A 60 31.90 8.80 -29.77
CA LEU A 60 32.76 7.87 -29.05
C LEU A 60 33.04 6.65 -29.91
N SER A 61 34.28 6.19 -29.91
CA SER A 61 34.72 5.01 -30.66
C SER A 61 35.49 4.03 -29.77
N LEU A 62 35.28 2.73 -29.98
CA LEU A 62 36.06 1.69 -29.31
C LEU A 62 37.22 1.26 -30.20
N PRO A 63 38.49 1.32 -29.73
CA PRO A 63 39.62 0.80 -30.49
C PRO A 63 39.46 -0.71 -30.62
N LEU A 64 39.03 -1.16 -31.79
CA LEU A 64 39.23 -2.53 -32.22
C LEU A 64 40.56 -2.57 -32.98
N HIS A 65 41.27 -3.70 -32.86
CA HIS A 65 42.60 -3.99 -33.41
C HIS A 65 42.97 -3.19 -34.67
N GLU A 66 44.26 -2.86 -34.88
CA GLU A 66 44.75 -2.14 -36.07
C GLU A 66 44.22 -2.67 -37.41
N GLU A 67 43.85 -3.96 -37.48
CA GLU A 67 43.30 -4.63 -38.65
C GLU A 67 41.77 -4.46 -38.87
N SER A 68 41.03 -3.88 -37.91
CA SER A 68 39.57 -3.74 -38.01
C SER A 68 39.18 -2.56 -38.90
N GLN A 69 38.60 -2.84 -40.07
CA GLN A 69 38.10 -1.83 -41.00
C GLN A 69 36.92 -1.00 -40.44
N PHE A 70 36.10 -1.60 -39.56
CA PHE A 70 34.99 -0.94 -38.90
C PHE A 70 35.27 -0.78 -37.40
N VAL A 71 34.90 0.37 -36.87
CA VAL A 71 35.03 0.74 -35.45
C VAL A 71 33.64 0.81 -34.86
N LYS A 72 33.45 0.24 -33.66
CA LYS A 72 32.19 0.40 -32.94
C LYS A 72 32.12 1.84 -32.43
N VAL A 73 31.04 2.53 -32.76
CA VAL A 73 30.84 3.94 -32.51
C VAL A 73 29.55 4.14 -31.74
N TRP A 74 29.54 5.16 -30.89
CA TRP A 74 28.37 5.67 -30.21
C TRP A 74 28.27 7.18 -30.41
N ASP A 75 27.18 7.60 -31.04
CA ASP A 75 26.81 9.00 -31.13
C ASP A 75 26.05 9.41 -29.87
N TYR A 76 26.78 9.96 -28.90
CA TYR A 76 26.22 10.38 -27.61
C TYR A 76 25.19 11.52 -27.74
N GLN A 77 25.17 12.25 -28.87
CA GLN A 77 24.16 13.27 -29.14
C GLN A 77 22.77 12.69 -29.44
N THR A 78 22.68 11.46 -29.97
CA THR A 78 21.40 10.82 -30.34
C THR A 78 21.16 9.48 -29.65
N GLY A 79 22.11 9.03 -28.81
CA GLY A 79 22.06 7.73 -28.15
C GLY A 79 22.36 6.54 -29.06
N LYS A 80 22.47 6.72 -30.39
CA LYS A 80 22.61 5.63 -31.35
C LYS A 80 24.00 4.99 -31.33
N ARG A 81 24.03 3.66 -31.25
CA ARG A 81 25.24 2.83 -31.30
C ARG A 81 25.28 2.06 -32.62
N GLY A 82 26.47 1.90 -33.19
CA GLY A 82 26.66 1.20 -34.46
C GLY A 82 28.13 1.09 -34.86
N PHE A 83 28.39 1.03 -36.16
CA PHE A 83 29.72 0.88 -36.74
C PHE A 83 29.97 1.93 -37.83
N VAL A 84 31.20 2.45 -37.87
CA VAL A 84 31.68 3.40 -38.89
C VAL A 84 33.03 2.90 -39.42
N LEU A 85 33.39 3.22 -40.67
CA LEU A 85 34.70 2.87 -41.20
C LEU A 85 35.79 3.63 -40.43
N ARG A 86 36.85 2.93 -40.04
CA ARG A 86 37.98 3.51 -39.32
C ARG A 86 38.63 4.67 -40.09
N SER A 87 38.71 4.55 -41.41
CA SER A 87 39.28 5.55 -42.31
C SER A 87 38.48 6.85 -42.38
N GLU A 88 37.27 6.89 -41.81
CA GLU A 88 36.41 8.07 -41.82
C GLU A 88 36.41 8.82 -40.47
N LEU A 89 37.27 8.39 -39.54
CA LEU A 89 37.41 8.97 -38.20
C LEU A 89 38.83 9.51 -38.00
N SER A 90 38.95 10.66 -37.34
CA SER A 90 40.23 11.16 -36.84
C SER A 90 40.12 11.77 -35.45
N GLN A 91 41.28 11.94 -34.82
CA GLN A 91 41.46 12.17 -33.39
C GLN A 91 41.01 11.00 -32.51
N PHE A 92 41.89 10.67 -31.57
CA PHE A 92 41.68 9.64 -30.56
C PHE A 92 42.16 10.22 -29.25
N ASP A 93 41.33 11.07 -28.64
CA ASP A 93 41.56 11.47 -27.25
C ASP A 93 40.99 10.37 -26.36
N THR A 94 41.80 9.86 -25.42
CA THR A 94 41.35 8.81 -24.51
C THR A 94 40.30 9.37 -23.57
N LEU A 95 39.09 8.80 -23.58
CA LEU A 95 38.10 9.15 -22.56
C LEU A 95 38.60 8.62 -21.22
N ALA A 96 38.97 9.51 -20.31
CA ALA A 96 39.52 9.14 -19.02
C ALA A 96 38.55 8.21 -18.27
N LYS A 97 39.08 7.11 -17.74
CA LYS A 97 38.33 6.20 -16.86
C LYS A 97 38.17 6.86 -15.50
N ALA A 98 36.93 7.04 -15.03
CA ALA A 98 36.69 7.53 -13.68
C ALA A 98 37.01 6.41 -12.67
N ALA A 99 37.87 6.70 -11.70
CA ALA A 99 37.98 5.87 -10.50
C ALA A 99 37.11 6.52 -9.43
N LEU A 100 35.94 5.95 -9.14
CA LEU A 100 35.10 6.42 -8.05
C LEU A 100 35.77 6.02 -6.73
N VAL A 101 36.34 7.00 -6.04
CA VAL A 101 36.93 6.79 -4.72
C VAL A 101 35.78 6.68 -3.72
N VAL A 102 35.55 5.46 -3.25
CA VAL A 102 34.54 5.17 -2.24
C VAL A 102 35.14 5.48 -0.86
N PRO A 103 34.58 6.42 -0.08
CA PRO A 103 35.10 6.74 1.25
C PRO A 103 34.99 5.54 2.21
N ASP A 104 35.89 5.47 3.21
CA ASP A 104 35.89 4.36 4.15
C ASP A 104 34.61 4.31 4.99
N PHE A 105 33.87 3.20 4.87
CA PHE A 105 32.66 2.93 5.64
C PHE A 105 33.00 2.41 7.05
N GLN A 106 32.49 3.08 8.10
CA GLN A 106 32.53 2.61 9.50
C GLN A 106 31.12 2.18 9.95
N GLY A 107 30.75 0.94 9.69
CA GLY A 107 29.46 0.38 10.12
C GLY A 107 29.59 -0.81 11.07
N HIS A 108 28.64 -0.93 11.99
CA HIS A 108 28.60 -1.97 13.03
C HIS A 108 27.67 -3.15 12.71
N ILE A 109 27.10 -3.22 11.49
CA ILE A 109 26.09 -4.21 11.10
C ILE A 109 26.64 -5.08 9.97
N TYR A 110 26.94 -6.35 10.24
CA TYR A 110 27.49 -7.26 9.23
C TYR A 110 26.43 -7.76 8.23
N ARG A 111 26.57 -7.44 6.94
CA ARG A 111 25.83 -8.00 5.80
C ARG A 111 26.81 -8.33 4.66
N PRO A 112 26.69 -9.49 3.99
CA PRO A 112 27.62 -9.88 2.92
C PRO A 112 27.45 -9.12 1.59
N GLU A 113 26.57 -8.11 1.55
CA GLU A 113 26.18 -7.36 0.35
C GLU A 113 26.28 -5.86 0.64
N ALA A 114 26.60 -5.07 -0.39
CA ALA A 114 26.57 -3.61 -0.39
C ALA A 114 25.24 -3.10 -0.93
N LEU A 115 24.70 -2.04 -0.33
CA LEU A 115 23.51 -1.35 -0.83
C LEU A 115 23.93 -0.07 -1.57
N LEU A 116 23.61 0.01 -2.85
CA LEU A 116 23.90 1.18 -3.69
C LEU A 116 22.58 1.87 -4.08
N HIS A 117 22.43 3.11 -3.63
CA HIS A 117 21.35 4.01 -4.02
C HIS A 117 21.84 4.83 -5.20
N ILE A 118 21.13 4.81 -6.33
CA ILE A 118 21.50 5.59 -7.51
C ILE A 118 20.42 6.64 -7.74
N GLU A 119 20.78 7.90 -7.56
CA GLU A 119 19.88 9.05 -7.63
C GLU A 119 20.13 9.83 -8.93
N ASN A 120 19.08 10.06 -9.70
CA ASN A 120 19.10 11.01 -10.79
C ASN A 120 18.60 12.37 -10.27
N ILE A 121 19.50 13.35 -10.15
CA ILE A 121 19.16 14.70 -9.69
C ILE A 121 18.94 15.69 -10.85
N GLU A 122 18.92 15.20 -12.09
CA GLU A 122 18.71 15.99 -13.30
C GLU A 122 17.25 16.00 -13.76
N GLU A 123 16.93 16.96 -14.63
CA GLU A 123 15.61 17.12 -15.28
C GLU A 123 15.32 16.09 -16.38
N HIS A 124 16.34 15.34 -16.81
CA HIS A 124 16.26 14.38 -17.90
C HIS A 124 16.49 12.95 -17.40
N SER A 125 15.88 11.95 -18.05
CA SER A 125 16.18 10.55 -17.74
C SER A 125 17.65 10.24 -17.99
N ILE A 126 18.25 9.46 -17.10
CA ILE A 126 19.63 8.98 -17.22
C ILE A 126 19.62 7.45 -17.23
N ILE A 127 20.42 6.86 -18.08
CA ILE A 127 20.64 5.41 -18.08
C ILE A 127 21.96 5.14 -17.36
N VAL A 128 21.91 4.29 -16.33
CA VAL A 128 23.08 3.80 -15.61
C VAL A 128 23.20 2.30 -15.87
N GLU A 129 24.30 1.85 -16.47
CA GLU A 129 24.62 0.43 -16.60
C GLU A 129 25.55 0.01 -15.45
N ILE A 130 25.17 -1.03 -14.70
CA ILE A 130 26.02 -1.70 -13.71
C ILE A 130 26.28 -3.12 -14.19
N ASP A 131 27.55 -3.51 -14.36
CA ASP A 131 27.97 -4.82 -14.87
C ASP A 131 27.24 -5.22 -16.17
N GLN A 132 27.05 -4.25 -17.08
CA GLN A 132 26.36 -4.39 -18.37
C GLN A 132 24.83 -4.53 -18.29
N TYR A 133 24.23 -4.36 -17.11
CA TYR A 133 22.78 -4.30 -16.95
C TYR A 133 22.31 -2.84 -16.91
N PRO A 134 21.53 -2.37 -17.91
CA PRO A 134 21.04 -1.00 -17.96
C PRO A 134 19.85 -0.77 -17.02
N TYR A 135 19.88 0.35 -16.32
CA TYR A 135 18.78 0.88 -15.50
C TYR A 135 18.44 2.29 -15.96
N GLU A 136 17.21 2.49 -16.45
CA GLU A 136 16.71 3.83 -16.75
C GLU A 136 16.17 4.47 -15.47
N ILE A 137 16.72 5.62 -15.11
CA ILE A 137 16.36 6.38 -13.91
C ILE A 137 15.65 7.67 -14.36
N PRO A 138 14.33 7.78 -14.16
CA PRO A 138 13.59 8.99 -14.51
C PRO A 138 14.09 10.23 -13.75
N PRO A 139 13.75 11.45 -14.21
CA PRO A 139 14.09 12.69 -13.52
C PRO A 139 13.68 12.67 -12.04
N TYR A 140 14.58 13.06 -11.15
CA TYR A 140 14.35 13.14 -9.70
C TYR A 140 13.88 11.83 -9.05
N LYS A 141 14.36 10.69 -9.57
CA LYS A 141 14.08 9.36 -9.04
C LYS A 141 15.36 8.66 -8.57
N GLU A 142 15.15 7.65 -7.75
CA GLU A 142 16.17 6.80 -7.17
C GLU A 142 15.86 5.32 -7.48
N ILE A 143 16.91 4.53 -7.71
CA ILE A 143 16.86 3.07 -7.69
C ILE A 143 17.80 2.52 -6.62
N LYS A 144 17.47 1.35 -6.07
CA LYS A 144 18.29 0.66 -5.06
C LYS A 144 18.78 -0.67 -5.61
N LEU A 145 20.09 -0.87 -5.61
CA LEU A 145 20.73 -2.09 -6.05
C LEU A 145 21.42 -2.77 -4.86
N VAL A 146 21.21 -4.07 -4.74
CA VAL A 146 21.94 -4.92 -3.80
C VAL A 146 23.03 -5.63 -4.60
N LEU A 147 24.29 -5.28 -4.32
CA LEU A 147 25.45 -5.76 -5.04
C LEU A 147 26.35 -6.56 -4.09
N THR A 148 27.04 -7.56 -4.61
CA THR A 148 28.05 -8.29 -3.81
C THR A 148 29.22 -7.39 -3.47
N GLU A 149 30.00 -7.72 -2.45
CA GLU A 149 31.30 -7.08 -2.25
C GLU A 149 32.18 -7.26 -3.50
N GLY A 150 32.87 -6.20 -3.93
CA GLY A 150 33.82 -6.26 -5.04
C GLY A 150 33.85 -5.03 -5.93
N GLN A 151 34.52 -5.19 -7.08
CA GLN A 151 34.61 -4.18 -8.14
C GLN A 151 33.45 -4.38 -9.11
N HIS A 152 32.66 -3.33 -9.33
CA HIS A 152 31.57 -3.31 -10.30
C HIS A 152 31.86 -2.29 -11.40
N GLY A 153 31.59 -2.66 -12.65
CA GLY A 153 31.72 -1.74 -13.78
C GLY A 153 30.51 -0.82 -13.85
N ILE A 154 30.74 0.49 -14.00
CA ILE A 154 29.67 1.49 -14.13
C ILE A 154 29.81 2.31 -15.40
N TRP A 155 28.66 2.56 -16.03
CA TRP A 155 28.48 3.54 -17.09
C TRP A 155 27.26 4.39 -16.76
N ALA A 156 27.31 5.70 -16.99
CA ALA A 156 26.06 6.44 -17.16
C ALA A 156 26.09 7.40 -18.34
N TYR A 157 24.91 7.55 -18.92
CA TYR A 157 24.72 8.29 -20.16
C TYR A 157 23.30 8.80 -20.33
N ARG A 158 23.19 9.86 -21.11
CA ARG A 158 21.95 10.45 -21.61
C ARG A 158 22.23 11.04 -22.98
N ASP A 159 21.16 11.21 -23.76
CA ASP A 159 21.28 11.88 -25.05
C ASP A 159 21.74 13.34 -24.85
N GLY A 160 22.73 13.75 -25.64
CA GLY A 160 23.25 15.12 -25.64
C GLY A 160 24.40 15.39 -24.67
N ALA A 161 24.73 14.46 -23.76
CA ALA A 161 25.85 14.61 -22.83
C ALA A 161 26.92 13.53 -23.02
N LEU A 162 28.18 13.90 -22.81
CA LEU A 162 29.29 12.97 -22.77
C LEU A 162 29.12 12.02 -21.58
N PRO A 163 29.16 10.70 -21.82
CA PRO A 163 28.96 9.70 -20.79
C PRO A 163 30.16 9.60 -19.86
N PHE A 164 29.92 9.16 -18.63
CA PHE A 164 31.00 8.73 -17.73
C PHE A 164 31.06 7.20 -17.68
N TRP A 165 32.26 6.68 -17.44
CA TRP A 165 32.47 5.25 -17.22
C TRP A 165 33.63 5.01 -16.25
N GLY A 166 33.54 3.92 -15.49
CA GLY A 166 34.50 3.63 -14.43
C GLY A 166 34.24 2.30 -13.75
N ASP A 167 34.95 2.09 -12.64
CA ASP A 167 34.66 1.02 -11.69
C ASP A 167 34.31 1.64 -10.32
N ILE A 168 33.46 0.95 -9.57
CA ILE A 168 33.10 1.26 -8.19
C ILE A 168 33.44 0.07 -7.29
N ALA A 169 34.19 0.33 -6.22
CA ALA A 169 34.61 -0.69 -5.26
C ALA A 169 33.68 -0.68 -4.04
N LEU A 170 32.82 -1.69 -3.93
CA LEU A 170 31.85 -1.80 -2.85
C LEU A 170 32.34 -2.78 -1.78
N LYS A 171 32.28 -2.36 -0.51
CA LYS A 171 32.64 -3.21 0.64
C LYS A 171 31.42 -3.97 1.16
N ASP A 172 31.65 -5.09 1.83
CA ASP A 172 30.56 -5.73 2.57
C ASP A 172 29.94 -4.74 3.59
N SER A 173 28.68 -4.96 3.94
CA SER A 173 27.97 -4.21 4.97
C SER A 173 27.81 -2.71 4.73
N SER A 174 28.24 -2.20 3.58
CA SER A 174 28.28 -0.78 3.27
C SER A 174 27.05 -0.31 2.51
N GLU A 175 26.68 0.95 2.74
CA GLU A 175 25.58 1.63 2.07
C GLU A 175 26.11 2.93 1.48
N TYR A 176 25.87 3.15 0.18
CA TYR A 176 26.34 4.33 -0.54
C TYR A 176 25.21 4.97 -1.36
N ILE A 177 25.29 6.28 -1.51
CA ILE A 177 24.46 7.08 -2.41
C ILE A 177 25.35 7.55 -3.55
N LEU A 178 24.96 7.20 -4.77
CA LEU A 178 25.58 7.62 -6.02
C LEU A 178 24.63 8.62 -6.71
N GLN A 179 25.00 9.89 -6.68
CA GLN A 179 24.24 10.96 -7.32
C GLN A 179 24.79 11.21 -8.72
N ILE A 180 23.93 11.05 -9.73
CA ILE A 180 24.27 11.33 -11.12
C ILE A 180 23.75 12.72 -11.49
N LYS A 181 24.64 13.56 -11.97
CA LYS A 181 24.35 14.94 -12.39
C LYS A 181 25.10 15.31 -13.66
N THR A 182 24.81 16.48 -14.23
CA THR A 182 25.58 17.02 -15.35
C THR A 182 26.38 18.26 -14.97
N THR A 183 27.39 18.59 -15.78
CA THR A 183 28.11 19.86 -15.71
C THR A 183 27.15 21.04 -15.95
N LYS A 184 27.55 22.25 -15.56
CA LYS A 184 26.73 23.46 -15.80
C LYS A 184 26.41 23.72 -17.27
N GLU A 185 27.24 23.23 -18.18
CA GLU A 185 27.05 23.31 -19.63
C GLU A 185 26.20 22.15 -20.16
N GLU A 186 25.72 21.27 -19.28
CA GLU A 186 24.88 20.10 -19.55
C GLU A 186 25.50 19.05 -20.50
N ASP A 187 26.79 19.20 -20.79
CA ASP A 187 27.51 18.51 -21.84
C ASP A 187 28.31 17.30 -21.34
N VAL A 188 28.48 17.13 -20.03
CA VAL A 188 29.20 16.00 -19.42
C VAL A 188 28.44 15.48 -18.21
N ILE A 189 28.30 14.16 -18.11
CA ILE A 189 27.74 13.51 -16.92
C ILE A 189 28.84 13.30 -15.88
N ILE A 190 28.53 13.61 -14.63
CA ILE A 190 29.38 13.43 -13.47
C ILE A 190 28.62 12.67 -12.38
N ALA A 191 29.36 11.95 -11.55
CA ALA A 191 28.83 11.11 -10.49
C ALA A 191 29.56 11.41 -9.18
N ASP A 192 28.80 11.69 -8.13
CA ASP A 192 29.31 11.83 -6.77
C ASP A 192 28.85 10.64 -5.93
N ILE A 193 29.74 10.07 -5.14
CA ILE A 193 29.42 8.95 -4.25
C ILE A 193 29.73 9.30 -2.80
N GLU A 194 28.76 9.04 -1.92
CA GLU A 194 28.88 9.29 -0.49
C GLU A 194 28.44 8.04 0.31
N PRO A 195 29.14 7.68 1.41
CA PRO A 195 28.69 6.62 2.31
C PRO A 195 27.53 7.12 3.19
N VAL A 196 26.63 6.20 3.53
CA VAL A 196 25.58 6.45 4.53
C VAL A 196 26.09 6.02 5.90
N GLU A 197 26.42 7.00 6.76
CA GLU A 197 26.83 6.71 8.14
C GLU A 197 25.63 6.43 9.04
N HIS A 198 25.59 5.24 9.63
CA HIS A 198 24.59 4.88 10.64
C HIS A 198 25.14 5.17 12.04
N ILE A 199 24.84 6.34 12.59
CA ILE A 199 25.18 6.66 13.98
C ILE A 199 24.22 5.92 14.91
N VAL A 200 24.73 4.92 15.63
CA VAL A 200 23.98 4.21 16.67
C VAL A 200 24.35 4.79 18.04
N ASP A 201 23.51 5.67 18.58
CA ASP A 201 23.57 6.08 19.98
C ASP A 201 23.27 4.86 20.87
N THR A 202 24.31 4.21 21.37
CA THR A 202 24.19 2.97 22.15
C THR A 202 23.94 3.31 23.61
N VAL A 203 22.69 3.26 24.06
CA VAL A 203 22.37 3.06 25.48
C VAL A 203 22.53 1.57 25.76
N ILE A 204 23.56 1.23 26.55
CA ILE A 204 23.81 -0.13 27.02
C ILE A 204 22.72 -0.49 28.05
N VAL A 205 21.86 -1.43 27.70
CA VAL A 205 21.13 -2.25 28.67
C VAL A 205 21.46 -3.70 28.33
N GLU A 206 22.27 -4.31 29.18
CA GLU A 206 22.53 -5.75 29.15
C GLU A 206 21.23 -6.48 29.52
N ASP A 207 20.78 -7.37 28.64
CA ASP A 207 20.01 -8.54 29.04
C ASP A 207 20.43 -9.73 28.16
N HIS A 208 20.85 -10.79 28.84
CA HIS A 208 21.31 -12.04 28.25
C HIS A 208 20.17 -12.75 27.51
N TYR A 209 20.40 -13.14 26.26
CA TYR A 209 19.63 -14.21 25.61
C TYR A 209 20.58 -15.14 24.85
N GLU A 210 20.53 -16.43 25.20
CA GLU A 210 21.34 -17.48 24.58
C GLU A 210 21.06 -17.59 23.07
N LYS A 211 22.14 -17.67 22.29
CA LYS A 211 22.15 -17.93 20.85
C LYS A 211 21.54 -19.31 20.57
N THR A 212 20.29 -19.35 20.14
CA THR A 212 19.84 -20.44 19.26
C THR A 212 20.27 -20.07 17.84
N ILE A 213 21.41 -20.61 17.40
CA ILE A 213 21.85 -20.52 16.01
C ILE A 213 20.98 -21.47 15.20
N THR A 214 19.97 -20.95 14.50
CA THR A 214 19.33 -21.71 13.42
C THR A 214 20.25 -21.65 12.20
N PHE A 215 21.17 -22.62 12.08
CA PHE A 215 21.72 -22.97 10.77
C PHE A 215 20.60 -23.57 9.94
N LEU A 216 19.95 -22.77 9.10
CA LEU A 216 19.40 -23.32 7.87
C LEU A 216 20.56 -23.30 6.86
N PRO A 217 21.24 -24.42 6.57
CA PRO A 217 22.03 -24.49 5.37
C PRO A 217 21.08 -24.15 4.21
N LYS A 218 21.34 -23.07 3.46
CA LYS A 218 20.76 -22.93 2.12
C LYS A 218 21.38 -24.03 1.27
N ILE A 219 20.84 -25.24 1.38
CA ILE A 219 21.02 -26.27 0.37
C ILE A 219 20.43 -25.64 -0.89
N LYS A 220 21.30 -25.20 -1.82
CA LYS A 220 20.88 -24.94 -3.20
C LYS A 220 20.55 -26.30 -3.79
N ILE A 221 19.31 -26.74 -3.58
CA ILE A 221 18.75 -27.89 -4.28
C ILE A 221 18.68 -27.48 -5.75
N ASP A 222 19.30 -28.27 -6.62
CA ASP A 222 19.12 -28.15 -8.05
C ASP A 222 17.65 -28.48 -8.38
N THR A 223 16.82 -27.43 -8.45
CA THR A 223 15.38 -27.56 -8.70
C THR A 223 15.06 -28.00 -10.11
N THR A 224 16.06 -28.11 -11.01
CA THR A 224 15.87 -28.63 -12.38
C THR A 224 15.56 -30.13 -12.42
N LYS A 225 15.70 -30.84 -11.29
CA LYS A 225 15.47 -32.29 -11.17
C LYS A 225 14.36 -32.68 -10.18
N ILE A 226 13.57 -31.72 -9.71
CA ILE A 226 12.39 -32.03 -8.88
C ILE A 226 11.33 -32.66 -9.79
N VAL A 227 10.90 -33.89 -9.47
CA VAL A 227 9.76 -34.53 -10.12
C VAL A 227 8.49 -33.87 -9.56
N ASP A 228 7.90 -33.01 -10.37
CA ASP A 228 6.66 -32.31 -10.07
C ASP A 228 5.49 -33.23 -10.46
N ASN A 229 4.92 -33.93 -9.47
CA ASN A 229 3.73 -34.76 -9.67
C ASN A 229 2.50 -33.84 -9.71
N LYS A 230 2.32 -33.12 -10.83
CA LYS A 230 1.13 -32.31 -11.05
C LYS A 230 -0.01 -33.18 -11.55
N HIS A 231 -1.18 -33.06 -10.95
CA HIS A 231 -2.39 -33.59 -11.55
C HIS A 231 -2.62 -32.81 -12.87
N PRO A 232 -3.03 -33.44 -13.98
CA PRO A 232 -3.26 -32.75 -15.26
C PRO A 232 -4.35 -31.65 -15.23
N GLN A 233 -5.02 -31.46 -14.10
CA GLN A 233 -6.05 -30.44 -13.85
C GLN A 233 -5.58 -29.38 -12.84
N ASP A 234 -4.40 -29.53 -12.25
CA ASP A 234 -3.84 -28.51 -11.37
C ASP A 234 -3.45 -27.31 -12.24
N LEU A 235 -4.12 -26.19 -11.98
CA LEU A 235 -3.90 -24.91 -12.67
C LEU A 235 -2.39 -24.60 -12.68
N GLU A 236 -1.88 -24.24 -13.86
CA GLU A 236 -0.50 -23.76 -14.02
C GLU A 236 -0.18 -22.74 -12.92
N ILE A 237 0.99 -22.89 -12.29
CA ILE A 237 1.49 -22.00 -11.24
C ILE A 237 1.44 -20.56 -11.78
N SER A 238 0.44 -19.80 -11.37
CA SER A 238 0.31 -18.41 -11.77
C SER A 238 1.50 -17.65 -11.18
N ARG A 239 2.37 -17.11 -12.03
CA ARG A 239 3.49 -16.23 -11.66
C ARG A 239 3.01 -14.81 -11.32
N LEU A 240 1.86 -14.68 -10.67
CA LEU A 240 1.26 -13.38 -10.39
C LEU A 240 1.79 -12.81 -9.08
N PRO A 241 2.26 -11.54 -9.06
CA PRO A 241 2.69 -10.90 -7.83
C PRO A 241 1.49 -10.73 -6.89
N PHE A 242 1.65 -11.10 -5.62
CA PHE A 242 0.65 -10.88 -4.58
C PHE A 242 1.17 -9.87 -3.56
N ASP A 243 0.29 -8.95 -3.17
CA ASP A 243 0.53 -8.01 -2.09
C ASP A 243 -0.05 -8.60 -0.80
N VAL A 244 0.76 -8.63 0.24
CA VAL A 244 0.29 -8.90 1.60
C VAL A 244 0.16 -7.58 2.33
N ARG A 245 -1.00 -7.34 2.94
CA ARG A 245 -1.24 -6.17 3.78
C ARG A 245 -1.93 -6.58 5.06
N GLY A 246 -1.69 -5.87 6.13
CA GLY A 246 -2.34 -6.21 7.39
C GLY A 246 -1.87 -5.37 8.53
N TYR A 247 -2.17 -5.85 9.72
CA TYR A 247 -1.61 -5.29 10.93
C TYR A 247 -1.77 -6.24 12.11
N VAL A 248 -0.84 -6.12 13.05
CA VAL A 248 -0.99 -6.66 14.40
C VAL A 248 -1.51 -5.54 15.30
N LYS A 249 -2.60 -5.77 16.03
CA LYS A 249 -3.23 -4.75 16.89
C LYS A 249 -3.55 -5.33 18.26
N LEU A 250 -2.90 -4.81 19.29
CA LEU A 250 -3.25 -5.06 20.69
C LEU A 250 -4.22 -3.99 21.15
N ASN A 251 -5.36 -4.41 21.70
CA ASN A 251 -6.35 -3.52 22.30
C ASN A 251 -6.46 -3.85 23.78
N SER A 252 -6.65 -2.83 24.60
CA SER A 252 -6.95 -2.97 26.01
C SER A 252 -8.10 -2.05 26.38
N LEU A 253 -8.92 -2.49 27.32
CA LEU A 253 -10.04 -1.73 27.86
C LEU A 253 -10.18 -1.93 29.36
N TYR A 254 -10.74 -0.91 30.00
CA TYR A 254 -11.17 -0.93 31.38
C TYR A 254 -12.59 -0.38 31.45
N ASP A 255 -13.55 -1.23 31.80
CA ASP A 255 -14.91 -0.87 32.10
C ASP A 255 -15.02 -0.34 33.51
N PHE A 256 -15.66 0.82 33.67
CA PHE A 256 -16.00 1.35 35.00
C PHE A 256 -17.42 0.95 35.39
N HIS A 257 -18.31 0.83 34.41
CA HIS A 257 -19.73 0.62 34.66
C HIS A 257 -20.44 0.00 33.45
N GLY A 258 -21.36 -0.93 33.71
CA GLY A 258 -22.52 -1.16 32.86
C GLY A 258 -22.31 -1.78 31.48
N LEU A 259 -21.16 -2.37 31.15
CA LEU A 259 -21.00 -3.09 29.88
C LEU A 259 -20.02 -4.27 30.00
N SER A 260 -20.47 -5.48 29.72
CA SER A 260 -19.63 -6.70 29.78
C SER A 260 -18.95 -7.05 28.45
N ARG A 261 -19.39 -6.45 27.35
CA ARG A 261 -18.94 -6.79 25.99
C ARG A 261 -17.54 -6.26 25.71
N THR A 262 -16.62 -7.13 25.31
CA THR A 262 -15.20 -6.76 25.11
C THR A 262 -14.80 -6.46 23.66
N GLY A 263 -15.67 -6.78 22.68
CA GLY A 263 -15.41 -6.55 21.24
C GLY A 263 -15.56 -5.11 20.76
N GLY A 264 -16.08 -4.25 21.61
CA GLY A 264 -16.29 -2.82 21.41
C GLY A 264 -17.45 -2.36 22.29
N PHE A 265 -17.97 -1.16 22.03
CA PHE A 265 -18.91 -0.48 22.92
C PHE A 265 -20.29 -0.27 22.26
N PRO A 266 -21.15 -1.31 22.13
CA PRO A 266 -22.51 -1.13 21.64
C PRO A 266 -23.43 -0.69 22.79
N PRO A 267 -24.06 0.49 22.74
CA PRO A 267 -24.99 0.91 23.78
C PRO A 267 -26.20 -0.01 23.96
N TYR A 268 -26.56 -0.78 22.93
CA TYR A 268 -27.64 -1.76 23.01
C TYR A 268 -27.40 -2.79 24.14
N ASP A 269 -26.15 -3.20 24.38
CA ASP A 269 -25.81 -4.21 25.40
C ASP A 269 -25.70 -3.62 26.82
N ILE A 270 -25.91 -2.31 27.00
CA ILE A 270 -25.89 -1.67 28.33
C ILE A 270 -27.10 -2.17 29.14
N PRO A 271 -26.92 -2.80 30.31
CA PRO A 271 -28.02 -3.16 31.19
C PRO A 271 -28.77 -1.92 31.67
N VAL A 272 -30.06 -2.04 31.94
CA VAL A 272 -30.97 -0.92 32.23
C VAL A 272 -31.57 -1.08 33.63
N GLY A 273 -31.89 0.04 34.28
CA GLY A 273 -32.58 0.02 35.57
C GLY A 273 -31.76 -0.65 36.68
N LYS A 274 -32.38 -1.56 37.44
CA LYS A 274 -31.73 -2.25 38.59
C LYS A 274 -30.58 -3.17 38.16
N ASP A 275 -30.51 -3.54 36.89
CA ASP A 275 -29.46 -4.39 36.34
C ASP A 275 -28.24 -3.57 35.87
N ASN A 276 -28.35 -2.24 35.76
CA ASN A 276 -27.25 -1.32 35.46
C ASN A 276 -26.36 -1.15 36.71
N LYS A 277 -25.69 -2.24 37.11
CA LYS A 277 -24.78 -2.31 38.25
C LYS A 277 -23.35 -1.95 37.83
N LEU A 278 -22.55 -1.52 38.81
CA LEU A 278 -21.12 -1.31 38.65
C LEU A 278 -20.41 -2.65 38.42
N ASN A 279 -20.01 -2.88 37.18
CA ASN A 279 -19.21 -4.03 36.76
C ASN A 279 -17.90 -3.51 36.20
N THR A 280 -16.86 -3.52 37.04
CA THR A 280 -15.51 -3.12 36.63
C THR A 280 -14.80 -4.29 35.99
N GLY A 281 -14.16 -4.09 34.84
CA GLY A 281 -13.52 -5.19 34.12
C GLY A 281 -12.36 -4.73 33.26
N PHE A 282 -11.26 -5.48 33.29
CA PHE A 282 -10.14 -5.30 32.39
C PHE A 282 -10.18 -6.36 31.30
N TYR A 283 -9.89 -5.98 30.06
CA TYR A 283 -9.71 -6.92 28.96
C TYR A 283 -8.62 -6.45 28.02
N MET A 284 -7.80 -7.38 27.54
CA MET A 284 -6.75 -7.11 26.57
C MET A 284 -6.66 -8.25 25.56
N SER A 285 -6.58 -7.93 24.27
CA SER A 285 -6.53 -8.93 23.20
C SER A 285 -5.96 -8.40 21.89
N ALA A 286 -5.33 -9.30 21.14
CA ALA A 286 -4.82 -9.06 19.79
C ALA A 286 -5.78 -9.49 18.66
N ARG A 287 -6.99 -9.95 18.98
CA ARG A 287 -7.92 -10.57 18.01
C ARG A 287 -8.40 -9.66 16.88
N GLN A 288 -8.23 -8.35 17.02
CA GLN A 288 -8.54 -7.39 15.96
C GLN A 288 -7.45 -7.28 14.89
N SER A 289 -6.35 -8.04 15.03
CA SER A 289 -5.31 -8.17 14.02
C SER A 289 -5.90 -8.65 12.70
N ARG A 290 -5.33 -8.19 11.59
CA ARG A 290 -5.86 -8.42 10.24
C ARG A 290 -4.76 -8.85 9.28
N LEU A 291 -5.16 -9.70 8.36
CA LEU A 291 -4.35 -10.08 7.21
C LEU A 291 -5.22 -10.00 5.95
N GLY A 292 -4.65 -9.45 4.90
CA GLY A 292 -5.25 -9.37 3.59
C GLY A 292 -4.24 -9.64 2.49
N ILE A 293 -4.74 -10.23 1.42
CA ILE A 293 -3.97 -10.59 0.23
C ILE A 293 -4.70 -9.98 -0.98
N SER A 294 -3.96 -9.29 -1.85
CA SER A 294 -4.46 -8.80 -3.14
C SER A 294 -3.52 -9.15 -4.27
N SER A 295 -4.05 -9.17 -5.48
CA SER A 295 -3.25 -9.03 -6.70
C SER A 295 -4.01 -8.19 -7.71
N ASN A 296 -3.26 -7.48 -8.55
CA ASN A 296 -3.75 -6.81 -9.73
C ASN A 296 -3.20 -7.54 -10.96
N ILE A 297 -4.08 -8.29 -11.61
CA ILE A 297 -3.76 -9.14 -12.75
C ILE A 297 -4.08 -8.34 -14.02
N LEU A 298 -3.06 -8.07 -14.84
CA LEU A 298 -3.25 -7.44 -16.14
C LEU A 298 -3.81 -8.48 -17.13
N THR A 299 -4.87 -8.10 -17.85
CA THR A 299 -5.46 -8.87 -18.96
C THR A 299 -5.56 -8.00 -20.20
N ASP A 300 -5.78 -8.60 -21.37
CA ASP A 300 -5.95 -7.88 -22.64
C ASP A 300 -7.07 -6.83 -22.62
N GLN A 301 -8.04 -6.99 -21.71
CA GLN A 301 -9.22 -6.13 -21.59
C GLN A 301 -9.18 -5.20 -20.36
N GLY A 302 -8.11 -5.24 -19.56
CA GLY A 302 -7.93 -4.38 -18.38
C GLY A 302 -7.43 -5.14 -17.15
N TYR A 303 -7.54 -4.51 -15.98
CA TYR A 303 -7.08 -5.10 -14.72
C TYR A 303 -8.19 -5.90 -14.04
N ILE A 304 -7.84 -7.11 -13.60
CA ILE A 304 -8.62 -7.89 -12.64
C ILE A 304 -7.96 -7.72 -11.27
N ARG A 305 -8.71 -7.20 -10.30
CA ARG A 305 -8.24 -7.10 -8.92
C ARG A 305 -8.95 -8.13 -8.07
N PHE A 306 -8.22 -9.01 -7.40
CA PHE A 306 -8.79 -9.82 -6.33
C PHE A 306 -8.40 -9.26 -4.96
N TYR A 307 -9.27 -9.44 -3.98
CA TYR A 307 -8.98 -9.11 -2.60
C TYR A 307 -9.60 -10.10 -1.61
N LEU A 308 -8.76 -10.62 -0.72
CA LEU A 308 -9.14 -11.46 0.41
C LEU A 308 -8.69 -10.76 1.70
N GLU A 309 -9.53 -10.69 2.73
CA GLU A 309 -9.18 -10.15 4.05
C GLU A 309 -9.87 -10.92 5.16
N ALA A 310 -9.16 -11.16 6.27
CA ALA A 310 -9.69 -11.80 7.45
C ALA A 310 -9.23 -11.13 8.77
N ASP A 311 -9.98 -11.39 9.85
CA ASP A 311 -9.62 -11.07 11.24
C ASP A 311 -9.92 -12.25 12.19
N PHE A 312 -9.62 -12.08 13.48
CA PHE A 312 -9.83 -13.11 14.51
C PHE A 312 -11.00 -12.78 15.46
N ILE A 313 -11.96 -11.93 15.03
CA ILE A 313 -13.11 -11.50 15.86
C ILE A 313 -14.33 -12.44 15.68
N GLY A 314 -14.19 -13.56 14.98
CA GLY A 314 -15.31 -14.41 14.55
C GLY A 314 -16.14 -15.05 15.66
N GLY A 315 -15.57 -15.25 16.86
CA GLY A 315 -16.17 -16.10 17.89
C GLY A 315 -17.06 -15.37 18.90
N GLY A 316 -17.35 -14.08 18.73
CA GLY A 316 -18.10 -13.32 19.74
C GLY A 316 -17.22 -12.91 20.91
N ASN A 317 -17.72 -12.91 22.16
CA ASN A 317 -16.97 -12.43 23.31
C ASN A 317 -15.82 -13.39 23.69
N ALA A 318 -14.58 -12.87 23.66
CA ALA A 318 -13.35 -13.58 24.07
C ALA A 318 -13.02 -14.91 23.35
N LEU A 319 -13.61 -15.17 22.17
CA LEU A 319 -13.25 -16.31 21.32
C LEU A 319 -12.54 -15.83 20.04
N ASP A 320 -11.35 -16.38 19.80
CA ASP A 320 -10.46 -16.00 18.70
C ASP A 320 -10.72 -16.88 17.48
N TYR A 321 -11.83 -16.63 16.77
CA TYR A 321 -12.16 -17.37 15.56
C TYR A 321 -11.82 -16.56 14.32
N PHE A 322 -11.26 -17.26 13.33
CA PHE A 322 -11.03 -16.70 12.01
C PHE A 322 -12.35 -16.28 11.36
N ARG A 323 -12.39 -15.06 10.83
CA ARG A 323 -13.56 -14.49 10.18
C ARG A 323 -13.18 -13.86 8.86
N LEU A 324 -13.86 -14.31 7.80
CA LEU A 324 -13.81 -13.68 6.50
C LEU A 324 -14.43 -12.29 6.53
N ARG A 325 -13.70 -11.29 6.05
CA ARG A 325 -14.17 -9.90 5.96
C ARG A 325 -14.45 -9.53 4.52
N HIS A 326 -13.46 -9.70 3.66
CA HIS A 326 -13.54 -9.41 2.23
C HIS A 326 -13.14 -10.64 1.42
N ALA A 327 -13.90 -10.90 0.35
CA ALA A 327 -13.58 -11.88 -0.68
C ALA A 327 -14.27 -11.43 -1.96
N TYR A 328 -13.60 -10.65 -2.78
CA TYR A 328 -14.20 -10.12 -4.01
C TYR A 328 -13.19 -10.01 -5.15
N VAL A 329 -13.74 -9.96 -6.36
CA VAL A 329 -13.03 -9.62 -7.59
C VAL A 329 -13.61 -8.35 -8.17
N GLN A 330 -12.76 -7.50 -8.73
CA GLN A 330 -13.15 -6.33 -9.52
C GLN A 330 -12.62 -6.49 -10.93
N TYR A 331 -13.48 -6.18 -11.90
CA TYR A 331 -13.14 -6.16 -13.31
C TYR A 331 -13.83 -4.96 -13.97
N GLY A 332 -13.02 -4.01 -14.44
CA GLY A 332 -13.52 -2.72 -14.90
C GLY A 332 -14.34 -2.00 -13.82
N TYR A 333 -15.62 -1.75 -14.11
CA TYR A 333 -16.56 -1.08 -13.20
C TYR A 333 -17.39 -2.06 -12.34
N LEU A 334 -17.17 -3.37 -12.49
CA LEU A 334 -17.93 -4.40 -11.78
C LEU A 334 -17.14 -4.92 -10.58
N THR A 335 -17.81 -5.07 -9.44
CA THR A 335 -17.32 -5.76 -8.24
C THR A 335 -18.26 -6.92 -7.93
N ILE A 336 -17.71 -8.12 -7.77
CA ILE A 336 -18.47 -9.34 -7.46
C ILE A 336 -17.82 -10.01 -6.25
N GLY A 337 -18.63 -10.32 -5.24
CA GLY A 337 -18.20 -11.05 -4.04
C GLY A 337 -18.61 -10.35 -2.75
N GLN A 338 -17.95 -10.68 -1.63
CA GLN A 338 -18.24 -10.11 -0.32
C GLN A 338 -17.41 -8.86 -0.06
N THR A 339 -18.08 -7.72 0.04
CA THR A 339 -17.45 -6.46 0.43
C THR A 339 -18.47 -5.52 1.07
N TRP A 340 -18.04 -4.28 1.36
CA TRP A 340 -18.89 -3.24 1.89
C TRP A 340 -20.10 -2.96 0.98
N THR A 341 -21.30 -2.92 1.58
CA THR A 341 -22.54 -2.53 0.88
C THR A 341 -22.38 -1.16 0.20
N THR A 342 -23.01 -0.99 -0.96
CA THR A 342 -23.13 0.30 -1.65
C THR A 342 -23.88 1.33 -0.82
N PHE A 343 -24.65 0.91 0.19
CA PHE A 343 -25.36 1.82 1.08
C PHE A 343 -24.44 2.54 2.09
N THR A 344 -23.22 2.03 2.33
CA THR A 344 -22.26 2.60 3.29
C THR A 344 -21.33 3.63 2.64
N ASP A 345 -20.98 4.69 3.37
CA ASP A 345 -19.85 5.58 3.06
C ASP A 345 -18.68 5.33 4.02
N LEU A 346 -17.59 4.75 3.52
CA LEU A 346 -16.41 4.46 4.35
C LEU A 346 -15.56 5.70 4.64
N PHE A 347 -15.69 6.75 3.83
CA PHE A 347 -14.84 7.93 3.93
C PHE A 347 -15.36 8.92 4.98
N SER A 348 -16.64 8.85 5.32
CA SER A 348 -17.24 9.56 6.46
C SER A 348 -17.04 8.83 7.79
N THR A 349 -16.57 7.58 7.80
CA THR A 349 -16.37 6.82 9.04
C THR A 349 -15.27 7.44 9.89
N PRO A 350 -15.57 7.85 11.14
CA PRO A 350 -14.57 8.43 12.02
C PRO A 350 -13.60 7.38 12.55
N LEU A 351 -12.36 7.79 12.83
CA LEU A 351 -11.40 6.91 13.49
C LEU A 351 -11.65 6.90 15.00
N THR A 352 -12.06 5.76 15.55
CA THR A 352 -12.22 5.54 17.00
C THR A 352 -11.26 4.48 17.51
N VAL A 353 -10.87 4.57 18.78
CA VAL A 353 -10.16 3.48 19.47
C VAL A 353 -11.10 2.29 19.65
N ASP A 354 -12.34 2.60 20.03
CA ASP A 354 -13.46 1.66 20.04
C ASP A 354 -13.74 1.09 18.64
N ASN A 355 -13.90 -0.22 18.57
CA ASN A 355 -14.06 -0.94 17.31
C ASN A 355 -15.49 -0.91 16.76
N GLU A 356 -16.50 -0.64 17.60
CA GLU A 356 -17.87 -0.41 17.13
C GLU A 356 -18.02 1.00 16.54
N GLY A 357 -17.43 2.01 17.21
CA GLY A 357 -17.55 3.41 16.81
C GLY A 357 -18.93 3.99 17.17
N PRO A 358 -19.36 5.11 16.55
CA PRO A 358 -20.67 5.67 16.84
C PRO A 358 -21.77 4.69 16.44
N SER A 359 -22.79 4.56 17.28
CA SER A 359 -23.79 3.50 17.18
C SER A 359 -24.64 3.55 15.90
N SER A 360 -24.75 4.72 15.28
CA SER A 360 -25.45 4.92 14.00
C SER A 360 -24.59 4.68 12.76
N SER A 361 -23.30 4.35 12.93
CA SER A 361 -22.41 4.05 11.81
C SER A 361 -22.93 2.89 10.96
N SER A 362 -22.50 2.84 9.70
CA SER A 362 -22.80 1.72 8.81
C SER A 362 -21.50 1.03 8.43
N SER A 363 -21.43 -0.27 8.63
CA SER A 363 -20.21 -1.05 8.38
C SER A 363 -20.51 -2.49 7.89
N THR A 364 -21.63 -2.65 7.18
CA THR A 364 -22.07 -3.97 6.72
C THR A 364 -21.29 -4.42 5.50
N ARG A 365 -20.78 -5.66 5.57
CA ARG A 365 -20.19 -6.38 4.45
C ARG A 365 -21.12 -7.54 4.10
N GLN A 366 -21.32 -7.78 2.81
CA GLN A 366 -22.19 -8.83 2.30
C GLN A 366 -21.83 -9.18 0.86
N GLY A 367 -22.33 -10.33 0.41
CA GLY A 367 -22.27 -10.70 -1.00
C GLY A 367 -22.98 -9.65 -1.84
N LEU A 368 -22.34 -9.21 -2.92
CA LEU A 368 -22.91 -8.22 -3.82
C LEU A 368 -22.36 -8.34 -5.24
N ILE A 369 -23.15 -7.81 -6.17
CA ILE A 369 -22.74 -7.45 -7.53
C ILE A 369 -22.95 -5.94 -7.62
N ARG A 370 -21.87 -5.18 -7.75
CA ARG A 370 -21.90 -3.71 -7.81
C ARG A 370 -21.31 -3.21 -9.12
N TYR A 371 -22.02 -2.30 -9.77
CA TYR A 371 -21.49 -1.45 -10.81
C TYR A 371 -21.15 -0.08 -10.22
N GLU A 372 -19.93 0.40 -10.41
CA GLU A 372 -19.46 1.68 -9.89
C GLU A 372 -18.55 2.39 -10.90
N LYS A 373 -18.82 3.67 -11.16
CA LYS A 373 -18.00 4.48 -12.07
C LYS A 373 -17.97 5.96 -11.70
N LYS A 374 -17.01 6.69 -12.27
CA LYS A 374 -17.02 8.16 -12.30
C LYS A 374 -18.13 8.68 -13.22
N VAL A 375 -18.67 9.85 -12.89
CA VAL A 375 -19.76 10.49 -13.65
C VAL A 375 -19.21 11.62 -14.52
N GLY A 376 -19.36 11.45 -15.85
CA GLY A 376 -18.86 12.40 -16.84
C GLY A 376 -17.34 12.55 -16.75
N LYS A 377 -16.86 13.80 -16.79
CA LYS A 377 -15.44 14.17 -16.60
C LYS A 377 -15.12 14.61 -15.17
N SER A 378 -16.02 14.37 -14.21
CA SER A 378 -15.88 14.81 -12.82
C SER A 378 -15.30 13.70 -11.93
N GLU A 379 -14.87 14.09 -10.72
CA GLU A 379 -14.47 13.16 -9.65
C GLU A 379 -15.67 12.61 -8.85
N ASN A 380 -16.90 12.84 -9.33
CA ASN A 380 -18.10 12.31 -8.71
C ASN A 380 -18.27 10.83 -9.08
N GLU A 381 -18.81 10.03 -8.16
CA GLU A 381 -19.01 8.59 -8.33
C GLU A 381 -20.49 8.24 -8.26
N PHE A 382 -20.92 7.33 -9.11
CA PHE A 382 -22.21 6.66 -9.01
C PHE A 382 -21.98 5.16 -8.85
N ALA A 383 -22.73 4.53 -7.96
CA ALA A 383 -22.78 3.08 -7.85
C ALA A 383 -24.19 2.55 -7.61
N ILE A 384 -24.42 1.34 -8.11
CA ILE A 384 -25.63 0.55 -7.87
C ILE A 384 -25.25 -0.92 -7.68
N SER A 385 -25.96 -1.63 -6.81
CA SER A 385 -25.69 -3.03 -6.51
C SER A 385 -26.94 -3.84 -6.23
N LEU A 386 -26.82 -5.14 -6.51
CA LEU A 386 -27.66 -6.20 -5.97
C LEU A 386 -26.89 -6.87 -4.82
N GLU A 387 -27.52 -7.01 -3.67
CA GLU A 387 -26.83 -7.42 -2.44
C GLU A 387 -27.57 -8.52 -1.69
N THR A 388 -26.83 -9.35 -0.96
CA THR A 388 -27.41 -10.43 -0.17
C THR A 388 -28.28 -9.85 0.95
N PRO A 389 -29.56 -10.23 1.03
CA PRO A 389 -30.54 -9.63 1.92
C PRO A 389 -30.42 -10.12 3.38
N THR A 390 -29.69 -11.20 3.64
CA THR A 390 -29.48 -11.78 4.98
C THR A 390 -27.99 -12.02 5.23
N LYS A 391 -27.57 -11.96 6.51
CA LYS A 391 -26.15 -12.09 6.90
C LYS A 391 -25.76 -13.52 7.31
N THR A 392 -26.73 -14.36 7.65
CA THR A 392 -26.48 -15.66 8.28
C THR A 392 -27.38 -16.71 7.66
N PHE A 393 -26.76 -17.77 7.12
CA PHE A 393 -27.39 -19.08 7.00
C PHE A 393 -27.07 -19.81 8.31
N SER A 394 -28.03 -19.89 9.23
CA SER A 394 -27.88 -20.64 10.47
C SER A 394 -29.12 -21.50 10.61
N ASP A 395 -28.96 -22.82 10.60
CA ASP A 395 -30.02 -23.84 10.68
C ASP A 395 -30.95 -23.75 11.92
N THR A 396 -30.89 -22.67 12.69
CA THR A 396 -31.62 -22.48 13.94
C THR A 396 -32.34 -21.12 14.00
N ILE A 397 -33.54 -21.09 13.39
CA ILE A 397 -34.78 -20.33 13.74
C ILE A 397 -34.90 -18.80 13.48
N ALA A 398 -36.10 -18.44 12.99
CA ALA A 398 -36.93 -17.21 13.16
C ALA A 398 -37.15 -16.26 11.96
N VAL A 399 -36.26 -16.19 10.97
CA VAL A 399 -36.51 -15.45 9.71
C VAL A 399 -36.21 -16.41 8.57
N ASP A 400 -37.03 -16.40 7.51
CA ASP A 400 -36.68 -17.20 6.33
C ASP A 400 -35.30 -16.76 5.86
N GLN A 401 -34.34 -17.69 5.96
CA GLN A 401 -32.95 -17.42 5.64
C GLN A 401 -32.79 -17.04 4.16
N ARG A 402 -33.78 -17.44 3.34
CA ARG A 402 -33.84 -17.20 1.90
C ARG A 402 -34.91 -16.17 1.61
N GLN A 403 -34.50 -14.91 1.55
CA GLN A 403 -35.35 -13.87 1.00
C GLN A 403 -35.50 -14.08 -0.52
N LEU A 404 -36.70 -13.82 -1.02
CA LEU A 404 -37.05 -14.03 -2.43
C LEU A 404 -36.31 -13.07 -3.37
N TRP A 405 -35.95 -11.88 -2.89
CA TRP A 405 -35.36 -10.81 -3.68
C TRP A 405 -34.04 -10.32 -3.08
N PRO A 406 -33.04 -9.96 -3.92
CA PRO A 406 -31.86 -9.27 -3.43
C PRO A 406 -32.22 -7.86 -2.94
N ASP A 407 -31.41 -7.34 -2.01
CA ASP A 407 -31.46 -5.92 -1.66
C ASP A 407 -30.87 -5.10 -2.84
N VAL A 408 -31.49 -3.97 -3.17
CA VAL A 408 -30.98 -3.05 -4.20
C VAL A 408 -30.49 -1.77 -3.53
N ALA A 409 -29.20 -1.50 -3.63
CA ALA A 409 -28.59 -0.30 -3.06
C ALA A 409 -27.99 0.58 -4.16
N SER A 410 -28.05 1.90 -3.97
CA SER A 410 -27.41 2.86 -4.86
C SER A 410 -26.83 4.04 -4.07
N ARG A 411 -25.80 4.67 -4.64
CA ARG A 411 -25.18 5.87 -4.06
C ARG A 411 -24.71 6.83 -5.14
N TYR A 412 -24.69 8.10 -4.77
CA TYR A 412 -24.03 9.16 -5.52
C TYR A 412 -23.11 9.94 -4.58
N LYS A 413 -21.83 10.03 -4.93
CA LYS A 413 -20.81 10.74 -4.16
C LYS A 413 -20.33 11.95 -4.95
N VAL A 414 -20.34 13.10 -4.30
CA VAL A 414 -19.79 14.36 -4.80
C VAL A 414 -18.45 14.63 -4.14
N THR A 415 -17.40 14.71 -4.96
CA THR A 415 -16.04 15.01 -4.50
C THR A 415 -15.76 16.49 -4.66
N MET A 416 -15.27 17.13 -3.61
CA MET A 416 -14.94 18.55 -3.55
C MET A 416 -13.47 18.73 -3.14
N PRO A 417 -12.83 19.89 -3.43
CA PRO A 417 -11.41 20.11 -3.09
C PRO A 417 -11.06 19.92 -1.61
N ARG A 418 -12.03 20.11 -0.70
CA ARG A 418 -11.85 20.01 0.76
C ARG A 418 -12.78 19.00 1.41
N GLY A 419 -13.27 18.01 0.68
CA GLY A 419 -14.15 17.00 1.27
C GLY A 419 -14.97 16.21 0.27
N GLN A 420 -15.91 15.42 0.79
CA GLN A 420 -16.91 14.74 0.00
C GLN A 420 -18.26 14.77 0.70
N ILE A 421 -19.33 14.62 -0.08
CA ILE A 421 -20.68 14.32 0.39
C ILE A 421 -21.19 13.11 -0.39
N GLN A 422 -21.88 12.20 0.28
CA GLN A 422 -22.54 11.06 -0.34
C GLN A 422 -24.02 11.03 0.06
N VAL A 423 -24.86 10.69 -0.91
CA VAL A 423 -26.25 10.28 -0.69
C VAL A 423 -26.39 8.84 -1.15
N ALA A 424 -26.98 7.99 -0.33
CA ALA A 424 -27.24 6.59 -0.66
C ALA A 424 -28.67 6.20 -0.32
N GLY A 425 -29.20 5.22 -1.04
CA GLY A 425 -30.53 4.67 -0.85
C GLY A 425 -30.50 3.15 -0.98
N ILE A 426 -31.40 2.49 -0.27
CA ILE A 426 -31.60 1.05 -0.35
C ILE A 426 -33.09 0.71 -0.37
N VAL A 427 -33.46 -0.28 -1.18
CA VAL A 427 -34.80 -0.88 -1.23
C VAL A 427 -34.65 -2.39 -1.11
N ARG A 428 -35.57 -3.02 -0.37
CA ARG A 428 -35.53 -4.45 -0.10
C ARG A 428 -36.91 -5.03 0.15
N VAL A 429 -37.00 -6.35 0.08
CA VAL A 429 -38.20 -7.11 0.47
C VAL A 429 -37.83 -8.00 1.65
N LEU A 430 -38.58 -7.87 2.73
CA LEU A 430 -38.43 -8.63 3.97
C LEU A 430 -39.54 -9.67 4.03
N SER A 431 -39.18 -10.94 4.14
CA SER A 431 -40.08 -12.08 4.13
C SER A 431 -39.88 -12.94 5.36
N GLN A 432 -40.99 -13.42 5.94
CA GLN A 432 -41.00 -14.32 7.09
C GLN A 432 -42.14 -15.32 6.94
N HIS A 433 -41.97 -16.52 7.49
CA HIS A 433 -43.07 -17.47 7.67
C HIS A 433 -43.89 -17.06 8.89
N ASN A 434 -45.21 -16.98 8.71
CA ASN A 434 -46.13 -16.81 9.83
C ASN A 434 -46.34 -18.15 10.57
N PRO A 435 -47.09 -18.17 11.70
CA PRO A 435 -47.39 -19.41 12.43
C PRO A 435 -48.13 -20.48 11.61
N ASP A 436 -48.77 -20.10 10.50
CA ASP A 436 -49.48 -20.98 9.57
C ASP A 436 -48.60 -21.46 8.39
N ASP A 437 -47.28 -21.24 8.46
CA ASP A 437 -46.28 -21.58 7.43
C ASP A 437 -46.50 -20.88 6.07
N GLN A 438 -47.16 -19.72 6.10
CA GLN A 438 -47.34 -18.85 4.94
C GLN A 438 -46.25 -17.78 4.87
N VAL A 439 -45.69 -17.57 3.69
CA VAL A 439 -44.69 -16.52 3.44
C VAL A 439 -45.40 -15.16 3.37
N ILE A 440 -45.06 -14.28 4.31
CA ILE A 440 -45.49 -12.88 4.33
C ILE A 440 -44.31 -12.00 3.97
N SER A 441 -44.53 -11.05 3.05
CA SER A 441 -43.49 -10.12 2.59
C SER A 441 -43.91 -8.66 2.77
N LYS A 442 -42.97 -7.81 3.23
CA LYS A 442 -43.12 -6.35 3.29
C LYS A 442 -41.92 -5.64 2.67
N MET A 443 -42.17 -4.47 2.11
CA MET A 443 -41.12 -3.63 1.54
C MET A 443 -40.38 -2.86 2.65
N GLY A 444 -39.05 -2.90 2.59
CA GLY A 444 -38.16 -2.05 3.39
C GLY A 444 -37.43 -1.05 2.51
N PHE A 445 -37.11 0.11 3.07
CA PHE A 445 -36.34 1.15 2.37
C PHE A 445 -35.53 1.97 3.36
N GLY A 446 -34.43 2.56 2.91
CA GLY A 446 -33.67 3.51 3.72
C GLY A 446 -32.85 4.48 2.89
N MET A 447 -32.44 5.55 3.55
CA MET A 447 -31.61 6.62 2.99
C MET A 447 -30.47 6.94 3.94
N MET A 448 -29.34 7.38 3.37
CA MET A 448 -28.18 7.88 4.09
C MET A 448 -27.67 9.15 3.42
N ILE A 449 -27.32 10.14 4.24
CA ILE A 449 -26.51 11.29 3.83
C ILE A 449 -25.28 11.30 4.73
N SER A 450 -24.10 11.39 4.13
CA SER A 450 -22.83 11.39 4.86
C SER A 450 -21.81 12.31 4.21
N GLY A 451 -20.78 12.65 4.96
CA GLY A 451 -19.70 13.44 4.41
C GLY A 451 -18.51 13.58 5.34
N LYS A 452 -17.45 14.12 4.74
CA LYS A 452 -16.23 14.53 5.42
C LYS A 452 -15.76 15.85 4.83
N ASN A 453 -15.48 16.83 5.68
CA ASN A 453 -14.99 18.14 5.25
C ASN A 453 -13.78 18.56 6.08
N THR A 454 -12.79 19.15 5.42
CA THR A 454 -11.56 19.67 6.03
C THR A 454 -11.57 21.20 5.97
N PHE A 455 -11.27 21.85 7.09
CA PHE A 455 -11.20 23.30 7.21
C PHE A 455 -9.84 23.71 7.78
N LYS A 456 -9.20 24.71 7.17
CA LYS A 456 -7.90 25.26 7.60
C LYS A 456 -6.82 24.18 7.87
N GLU A 457 -6.87 23.08 7.12
CA GLU A 457 -5.97 21.91 7.17
C GLU A 457 -5.95 21.08 8.47
N LYS A 458 -6.20 21.71 9.63
CA LYS A 458 -6.13 21.09 10.96
C LYS A 458 -7.47 20.60 11.50
N HIS A 459 -8.58 21.05 10.94
CA HIS A 459 -9.92 20.71 11.42
C HIS A 459 -10.58 19.80 10.41
N LYS A 460 -11.07 18.64 10.86
CA LYS A 460 -11.89 17.75 10.02
C LYS A 460 -13.20 17.47 10.71
N ILE A 461 -14.26 17.44 9.93
CA ILE A 461 -15.60 17.11 10.39
C ILE A 461 -16.07 15.90 9.60
N TYR A 462 -16.65 14.93 10.30
CA TYR A 462 -17.34 13.79 9.71
C TYR A 462 -18.77 13.75 10.22
N TYR A 463 -19.70 13.40 9.36
CA TYR A 463 -21.11 13.33 9.72
C TYR A 463 -21.83 12.28 8.89
N GLN A 464 -22.89 11.74 9.49
CA GLN A 464 -23.80 10.83 8.83
C GLN A 464 -25.18 10.96 9.46
N ILE A 465 -26.20 10.86 8.62
CA ILE A 465 -27.59 10.64 9.00
C ILE A 465 -28.08 9.45 8.19
N ILE A 466 -28.71 8.49 8.85
CA ILE A 466 -29.26 7.27 8.25
C ILE A 466 -30.65 7.03 8.82
N GLY A 467 -31.59 6.59 8.00
CA GLY A 467 -32.89 6.17 8.48
C GLY A 467 -33.75 5.48 7.42
N GLY A 468 -34.77 4.75 7.85
CA GLY A 468 -35.59 3.93 6.98
C GLY A 468 -36.40 2.88 7.71
N ARG A 469 -37.27 2.18 6.97
CA ARG A 469 -38.02 1.01 7.45
C ARG A 469 -37.27 -0.27 7.12
N GLY A 470 -36.98 -1.09 8.13
CA GLY A 470 -36.36 -2.40 7.94
C GLY A 470 -34.90 -2.36 7.51
N VAL A 471 -34.15 -1.37 8.03
CA VAL A 471 -32.74 -1.14 7.72
C VAL A 471 -31.82 -1.27 8.95
N THR A 472 -32.30 -1.89 10.02
CA THR A 472 -31.54 -2.09 11.27
C THR A 472 -30.22 -2.83 11.03
N ARG A 473 -30.17 -3.79 10.10
CA ARG A 473 -28.93 -4.51 9.76
C ARG A 473 -27.82 -3.62 9.19
N TYR A 474 -28.17 -2.43 8.71
CA TYR A 474 -27.25 -1.45 8.15
C TYR A 474 -26.79 -0.40 9.16
N ILE A 475 -27.33 -0.43 10.38
CA ILE A 475 -27.00 0.47 11.48
C ILE A 475 -26.28 -0.34 12.57
N SER A 476 -25.05 0.02 12.92
CA SER A 476 -24.19 -0.77 13.82
C SER A 476 -24.87 -1.11 15.15
N ALA A 477 -25.62 -0.17 15.75
CA ALA A 477 -26.40 -0.35 16.99
C ALA A 477 -27.35 -1.55 16.96
N PHE A 478 -27.90 -1.88 15.79
CA PHE A 478 -28.95 -2.88 15.66
C PHE A 478 -28.49 -4.11 14.86
N SER A 479 -27.33 -4.01 14.21
CA SER A 479 -26.88 -4.96 13.19
C SER A 479 -26.68 -6.41 13.63
N SER A 480 -26.64 -6.65 14.95
CA SER A 480 -26.47 -7.99 15.56
C SER A 480 -27.74 -8.54 16.20
N TYR A 481 -28.87 -7.85 16.10
CA TYR A 481 -30.10 -8.18 16.87
C TYR A 481 -31.29 -8.58 16.00
N ASN A 482 -31.11 -8.70 14.68
CA ASN A 482 -32.15 -9.15 13.74
C ASN A 482 -33.48 -8.37 13.83
N LEU A 483 -33.40 -7.04 13.94
CA LEU A 483 -34.55 -6.17 14.17
C LEU A 483 -35.18 -5.61 12.88
N ASP A 484 -34.80 -6.12 11.71
CA ASP A 484 -35.28 -5.59 10.42
C ASP A 484 -36.79 -5.80 10.24
N ALA A 485 -37.29 -6.89 10.80
CA ALA A 485 -38.71 -7.20 10.94
C ALA A 485 -38.91 -8.01 12.22
N VAL A 486 -40.06 -7.82 12.88
CA VAL A 486 -40.44 -8.53 14.09
C VAL A 486 -41.84 -9.10 13.88
N ALA A 487 -42.10 -10.33 14.35
CA ALA A 487 -43.43 -10.92 14.27
C ALA A 487 -44.46 -10.07 15.04
N SER A 488 -45.60 -9.80 14.42
CA SER A 488 -46.74 -9.12 15.01
C SER A 488 -47.75 -10.13 15.57
N PRO A 489 -48.51 -9.81 16.63
CA PRO A 489 -49.58 -10.67 17.15
C PRO A 489 -50.68 -11.02 16.13
N ASP A 490 -50.84 -10.22 15.07
CA ASP A 490 -51.87 -10.40 14.04
C ASP A 490 -51.47 -11.37 12.91
N ASN A 491 -50.54 -12.31 13.18
CA ASN A 491 -49.94 -13.18 12.16
C ASN A 491 -49.32 -12.41 10.97
N ASP A 492 -48.80 -11.20 11.20
CA ASP A 492 -48.14 -10.34 10.20
C ASP A 492 -46.72 -9.97 10.65
N ILE A 493 -45.95 -9.27 9.82
CA ILE A 493 -44.62 -8.75 10.17
C ILE A 493 -44.65 -7.25 10.42
N TYR A 494 -44.08 -6.82 11.54
CA TYR A 494 -43.84 -5.42 11.85
C TYR A 494 -42.45 -5.01 11.37
N VAL A 495 -42.39 -4.01 10.50
CA VAL A 495 -41.14 -3.46 9.96
C VAL A 495 -40.87 -2.10 10.61
N PRO A 496 -39.98 -2.03 11.62
CA PRO A 496 -39.77 -0.80 12.37
C PRO A 496 -39.12 0.28 11.52
N PHE A 497 -39.53 1.54 11.74
CA PHE A 497 -38.75 2.68 11.30
C PHE A 497 -37.54 2.85 12.23
N THR A 498 -36.39 3.16 11.67
CA THR A 498 -35.15 3.40 12.41
C THR A 498 -34.49 4.66 11.90
N ALA A 499 -33.81 5.34 12.81
CA ALA A 499 -33.03 6.51 12.48
C ALA A 499 -31.79 6.60 13.36
N GLY A 500 -30.75 7.26 12.86
CA GLY A 500 -29.55 7.53 13.61
C GLY A 500 -28.66 8.51 12.89
N GLY A 501 -27.70 9.05 13.61
CA GLY A 501 -26.67 9.88 13.03
C GLY A 501 -25.50 10.06 13.95
N TYR A 502 -24.40 10.54 13.40
CA TYR A 502 -23.24 10.93 14.18
C TYR A 502 -22.63 12.21 13.65
N PHE A 503 -21.93 12.89 14.54
CA PHE A 503 -21.09 14.03 14.24
C PHE A 503 -19.73 13.81 14.90
N THR A 504 -18.69 14.14 14.15
CA THR A 504 -17.31 13.98 14.60
C THR A 504 -16.52 15.23 14.29
N TYR A 505 -15.75 15.68 15.28
CA TYR A 505 -14.80 16.78 15.13
C TYR A 505 -13.40 16.32 15.48
N GLU A 506 -12.48 16.50 14.53
CA GLU A 506 -11.09 16.09 14.62
C GLU A 506 -10.19 17.32 14.53
N TYR A 507 -9.25 17.44 15.47
CA TYR A 507 -8.31 18.55 15.55
C TYR A 507 -6.86 18.04 15.59
N TYR A 508 -6.06 18.47 14.61
CA TYR A 508 -4.64 18.13 14.52
C TYR A 508 -3.78 19.14 15.25
N PHE A 509 -3.12 18.71 16.33
CA PHE A 509 -2.05 19.47 16.98
C PHE A 509 -0.79 19.45 16.10
N LYS A 510 -0.48 18.26 15.57
CA LYS A 510 0.57 17.98 14.59
C LYS A 510 0.02 16.98 13.56
N GLN A 511 0.74 16.75 12.47
CA GLN A 511 0.35 15.76 11.46
C GLN A 511 0.16 14.35 12.04
N ASN A 512 0.86 14.03 13.13
CA ASN A 512 0.86 12.73 13.78
C ASN A 512 0.24 12.70 15.18
N ILE A 513 -0.32 13.82 15.67
CA ILE A 513 -1.00 13.91 16.98
C ILE A 513 -2.30 14.69 16.81
N PHE A 514 -3.42 14.04 17.06
CA PHE A 514 -4.74 14.65 16.88
C PHE A 514 -5.77 14.13 17.89
N LEU A 515 -6.69 15.02 18.25
CA LEU A 515 -7.86 14.73 19.06
C LEU A 515 -9.04 14.44 18.13
N ASN A 516 -9.87 13.48 18.52
CA ASN A 516 -11.13 13.18 17.84
C ASN A 516 -12.29 13.05 18.84
N LEU A 517 -13.31 13.90 18.69
CA LEU A 517 -14.53 13.91 19.48
C LEU A 517 -15.70 13.40 18.64
N VAL A 518 -16.35 12.32 19.08
CA VAL A 518 -17.43 11.64 18.34
C VAL A 518 -18.69 11.64 19.20
N ASN A 519 -19.82 12.03 18.60
CA ASN A 519 -21.14 11.91 19.21
C ASN A 519 -22.07 11.18 18.25
N GLY A 520 -22.87 10.25 18.75
CA GLY A 520 -23.80 9.45 17.97
C GLY A 520 -25.12 9.21 18.70
N VAL A 521 -26.19 9.12 17.92
CA VAL A 521 -27.53 8.77 18.39
C VAL A 521 -28.12 7.68 17.51
N SER A 522 -28.85 6.75 18.11
CA SER A 522 -29.67 5.78 17.37
C SER A 522 -31.04 5.63 18.02
N TRP A 523 -32.05 5.38 17.20
CA TRP A 523 -33.45 5.25 17.62
C TRP A 523 -34.16 4.20 16.74
N ILE A 524 -35.05 3.44 17.35
CA ILE A 524 -35.91 2.43 16.70
C ILE A 524 -37.35 2.58 17.18
N ASP A 525 -38.27 2.53 16.22
CA ASP A 525 -39.71 2.59 16.46
C ASP A 525 -40.21 1.27 17.05
N ASN A 526 -41.00 1.37 18.13
CA ASN A 526 -41.55 0.21 18.83
C ASN A 526 -43.08 0.20 18.75
N SER A 527 -43.65 -0.96 18.41
CA SER A 527 -45.10 -1.20 18.44
C SER A 527 -45.63 -1.26 19.88
N GLU A 528 -46.93 -1.00 20.06
CA GLU A 528 -47.60 -1.01 21.38
C GLU A 528 -47.49 -2.36 22.11
N TRP A 529 -47.62 -3.47 21.37
CA TRP A 529 -47.54 -4.83 21.91
C TRP A 529 -46.13 -5.27 22.34
N GLN A 530 -45.08 -4.56 21.92
CA GLN A 530 -43.72 -4.90 22.34
C GLN A 530 -43.53 -4.59 23.84
N PRO A 531 -42.80 -5.45 24.57
CA PRO A 531 -42.53 -5.25 26.00
C PRO A 531 -41.95 -3.87 26.32
N GLY A 532 -42.27 -3.33 27.50
CA GLY A 532 -41.78 -2.02 27.95
C GLY A 532 -40.24 -1.94 28.06
N ASN A 533 -39.56 -3.06 28.33
CA ASN A 533 -38.10 -3.13 28.41
C ASN A 533 -37.40 -3.23 27.04
N THR A 534 -38.14 -3.12 25.93
CA THR A 534 -37.57 -3.11 24.57
C THR A 534 -36.69 -1.87 24.38
N PHE A 535 -35.55 -2.02 23.70
CA PHE A 535 -34.66 -0.91 23.36
C PHE A 535 -35.40 0.12 22.50
N GLU A 536 -35.22 1.41 22.79
CA GLU A 536 -35.82 2.49 21.99
C GLU A 536 -34.73 3.41 21.41
N LYS A 537 -33.81 3.89 22.23
CA LYS A 537 -32.75 4.81 21.78
C LYS A 537 -31.47 4.68 22.56
N SER A 538 -30.39 5.15 21.95
CA SER A 538 -29.11 5.30 22.62
C SER A 538 -28.36 6.57 22.24
N TYR A 539 -27.50 6.98 23.16
CA TYR A 539 -26.47 7.99 22.92
C TYR A 539 -25.10 7.36 23.10
N TYR A 540 -24.15 7.82 22.29
CA TYR A 540 -22.76 7.42 22.31
C TYR A 540 -21.89 8.66 22.21
N THR A 541 -20.92 8.79 23.11
CA THR A 541 -19.95 9.88 23.10
C THR A 541 -18.56 9.30 23.31
N SER A 542 -17.59 9.66 22.47
CA SER A 542 -16.20 9.30 22.69
C SER A 542 -15.23 10.44 22.45
N ALA A 543 -14.22 10.52 23.31
CA ALA A 543 -13.06 11.38 23.13
C ALA A 543 -11.84 10.50 22.94
N ASN A 544 -11.14 10.69 21.83
CA ASN A 544 -10.02 9.86 21.41
C ASN A 544 -8.81 10.75 21.16
N LEU A 545 -7.64 10.36 21.68
CA LEU A 545 -6.37 10.99 21.36
C LEU A 545 -5.51 9.97 20.61
N PHE A 546 -5.03 10.36 19.43
CA PHE A 546 -4.19 9.53 18.60
C PHE A 546 -2.78 10.10 18.53
N TRP A 547 -1.81 9.20 18.57
CA TRP A 547 -0.40 9.51 18.32
C TRP A 547 0.20 8.43 17.42
N PHE A 548 0.76 8.86 16.30
CA PHE A 548 1.42 8.00 15.32
C PHE A 548 2.94 8.30 15.36
N PRO A 549 3.71 7.58 16.19
CA PRO A 549 5.10 7.96 16.49
C PRO A 549 6.02 7.91 15.28
N PHE A 550 5.90 6.86 14.47
CA PHE A 550 6.67 6.63 13.25
C PHE A 550 5.81 5.87 12.23
N GLU A 551 6.33 5.73 11.01
CA GLU A 551 5.65 5.03 9.94
C GLU A 551 5.24 3.61 10.39
N ARG A 552 4.02 3.18 10.04
CA ARG A 552 3.45 1.88 10.43
C ARG A 552 3.08 1.71 11.91
N CYS A 553 3.45 2.62 12.82
CA CYS A 553 3.02 2.56 14.22
C CYS A 553 1.85 3.52 14.49
N ARG A 554 0.72 2.97 14.95
CA ARG A 554 -0.46 3.75 15.34
C ARG A 554 -0.83 3.43 16.78
N THR A 555 -1.00 4.47 17.58
CA THR A 555 -1.50 4.36 18.96
C THR A 555 -2.72 5.24 19.17
N GLY A 556 -3.58 4.86 20.10
CA GLY A 556 -4.72 5.67 20.49
C GLY A 556 -5.20 5.32 21.89
N VAL A 557 -5.71 6.32 22.59
CA VAL A 557 -6.41 6.19 23.87
C VAL A 557 -7.77 6.87 23.77
N SER A 558 -8.77 6.33 24.46
CA SER A 558 -10.11 6.91 24.45
C SER A 558 -10.85 6.73 25.76
N VAL A 559 -11.75 7.67 26.04
CA VAL A 559 -12.85 7.49 26.99
C VAL A 559 -14.15 7.49 26.20
N VAL A 560 -14.99 6.49 26.45
CA VAL A 560 -16.28 6.29 25.80
C VAL A 560 -17.35 6.25 26.86
N GLN A 561 -18.45 6.94 26.60
CA GLN A 561 -19.67 6.92 27.40
C GLN A 561 -20.84 6.57 26.49
N GLY A 562 -21.81 5.84 27.02
CA GLY A 562 -23.07 5.67 26.32
C GLY A 562 -24.23 5.38 27.24
N GLU A 563 -25.41 5.54 26.65
CA GLU A 563 -26.67 5.43 27.33
C GLU A 563 -27.64 4.63 26.49
N ARG A 564 -28.45 3.82 27.17
CA ARG A 564 -29.58 3.12 26.59
C ARG A 564 -30.86 3.57 27.29
N PHE A 565 -31.90 3.78 26.50
CA PHE A 565 -33.26 3.99 26.97
C PHE A 565 -34.16 2.90 26.39
N ASN A 566 -35.03 2.37 27.24
CA ASN A 566 -36.08 1.45 26.84
C ASN A 566 -37.41 2.20 26.64
N LYS A 567 -38.36 1.53 25.97
CA LYS A 567 -39.72 2.03 25.68
C LYS A 567 -40.48 2.48 26.94
N ASP A 568 -40.24 1.84 28.08
CA ASP A 568 -40.83 2.19 29.39
C ASP A 568 -40.14 3.38 30.09
N GLY A 569 -39.15 4.01 29.43
CA GLY A 569 -38.40 5.14 29.95
C GLY A 569 -37.25 4.76 30.89
N GLN A 570 -37.06 3.47 31.21
CA GLN A 570 -35.89 3.08 32.01
C GLN A 570 -34.59 3.33 31.25
N ARG A 571 -33.54 3.72 31.99
CA ARG A 571 -32.23 4.08 31.44
C ARG A 571 -31.11 3.24 32.04
N GLY A 572 -30.08 3.00 31.24
CA GLY A 572 -28.78 2.50 31.67
C GLY A 572 -27.66 3.37 31.11
N SER A 573 -26.51 3.40 31.79
CA SER A 573 -25.31 4.07 31.30
C SER A 573 -24.06 3.20 31.48
N ALA A 574 -23.06 3.43 30.64
CA ALA A 574 -21.78 2.75 30.71
C ALA A 574 -20.64 3.73 30.42
N TRP A 575 -19.48 3.46 31.03
CA TRP A 575 -18.25 4.21 30.83
C TRP A 575 -17.09 3.25 30.67
N ARG A 576 -16.24 3.52 29.67
CA ARG A 576 -15.09 2.68 29.34
C ARG A 576 -13.88 3.52 28.96
N PHE A 577 -12.74 3.18 29.53
CA PHE A 577 -11.44 3.59 29.01
C PHE A 577 -10.92 2.53 28.04
N GLN A 578 -10.31 2.94 26.94
CA GLN A 578 -9.71 2.02 25.97
C GLN A 578 -8.40 2.55 25.44
N MET A 579 -7.55 1.64 24.96
CA MET A 579 -6.35 1.95 24.23
C MET A 579 -6.05 0.90 23.17
N TYR A 580 -5.29 1.29 22.15
CA TYR A 580 -4.65 0.33 21.26
C TYR A 580 -3.24 0.75 20.86
N ILE A 581 -2.46 -0.26 20.50
CA ILE A 581 -1.24 -0.12 19.69
C ILE A 581 -1.35 -1.05 18.49
N ARG A 582 -0.97 -0.54 17.32
CA ARG A 582 -1.09 -1.22 16.03
C ARG A 582 0.17 -1.02 15.20
N TYR A 583 0.66 -2.11 14.63
CA TYR A 583 1.76 -2.14 13.68
C TYR A 583 1.27 -2.62 12.31
N ASP A 584 1.41 -1.76 11.30
CA ASP A 584 1.02 -2.02 9.91
C ASP A 584 2.08 -2.85 9.18
N ILE A 585 1.64 -3.83 8.39
CA ILE A 585 2.49 -4.71 7.56
C ILE A 585 2.42 -4.26 6.11
#